data_AF-A0A6I7NJK9-F1
#
_entry.id   AF-A0A6I7NJK9-F1
#
_cell.length_a   1.000
_cell.length_b   1.000
_cell.length_c   1.000
_cell.angle_alpha   90.00
_cell.angle_beta   90.00
_cell.angle_gamma   90.00
#
_symmetry.space_group_name_H-M   'P 1'
#
loop_
_entity.id
_entity.type
_entity.pdbx_description
1 polymer ?
#
loop_
_entity_poly.entity_id
_entity_poly.type
_entity_poly.pdbx_seq_one_letter_code
_entity_poly.pdbx_strand_id
1 'polypeptide(L)'
;MSGSFFPVLAQDDVREDVVWKVTFEGNEAYRDMILNQIIATSQPRFFQRIFRRTGDYLLNETELRRDRVRIERFYERRGYHQVNVSYEIVETRKPWRKEVRFDIRENNPIRINSTSIVIDGDEQTKKEIREARDFIRASERHDYRPGQRYQLIRMPDVEGLFRQTLENLGYAWPETEITADVDSTANLADVQILLKPNSKTYFNEFVIEGDLSVPERVLTRHTDIRIGDAYSRRQMQTSQRAIFNHHLFRFATITLPEQEKDSTLTALIRVREYPKRTVQAAIGVGREEIVRGQVAWQHRNINGTGHRFGANLRASFIEQRAGTDYLIPYVFNSRSTSVTSLFGLHRLEPSFELLQAGLNSSLIYQIQRNKTASISYEYSFNEELSREQGVRLPSSFRNYNISSFTISGYYNEGFSREPRGWFIQPSIEISSTFGEADFRFQKLNLDVRRFTPLSNTTTLAKRVNSGIIFYSQAGNLPGNIRYFTGGTNSVRGWNRQTLGPSLPAFDENGNFLNYVPIGGRSAFSFNV
;
A
#
# COMPACT_ATOMS: atom_id res chain seq x y z
N MET A 1 -65.33 -54.88 -32.89
CA MET A 1 -64.15 -54.21 -33.45
C MET A 1 -64.62 -53.08 -34.37
N SER A 2 -64.54 -51.85 -33.90
CA SER A 2 -64.32 -50.64 -34.70
C SER A 2 -63.93 -49.55 -33.70
N GLY A 3 -62.69 -49.08 -33.81
CA GLY A 3 -62.08 -48.17 -32.85
C GLY A 3 -62.50 -46.73 -33.10
N SER A 4 -62.97 -46.06 -32.04
CA SER A 4 -63.13 -44.61 -31.98
C SER A 4 -61.80 -43.98 -31.56
N PHE A 5 -61.20 -43.21 -32.46
CA PHE A 5 -60.07 -42.32 -32.21
C PHE A 5 -60.52 -41.12 -31.36
N PHE A 6 -59.90 -40.92 -30.20
CA PHE A 6 -59.84 -39.62 -29.53
C PHE A 6 -58.40 -39.09 -29.69
N PRO A 7 -58.18 -37.92 -30.33
CA PRO A 7 -56.86 -37.32 -30.36
C PRO A 7 -56.53 -36.72 -28.99
N VAL A 8 -55.40 -37.17 -28.43
CA VAL A 8 -54.73 -36.54 -27.30
C VAL A 8 -54.25 -35.16 -27.76
N LEU A 9 -54.79 -34.09 -27.16
CA LEU A 9 -54.29 -32.73 -27.33
C LEU A 9 -52.86 -32.68 -26.79
N ALA A 10 -51.90 -32.41 -27.67
CA ALA A 10 -50.54 -32.06 -27.30
C ALA A 10 -50.57 -30.74 -26.53
N GLN A 11 -50.19 -30.77 -25.25
CA GLN A 11 -49.95 -29.59 -24.44
C GLN A 11 -48.60 -29.01 -24.91
N ASP A 12 -48.64 -27.96 -25.73
CA ASP A 12 -47.44 -27.22 -26.10
C ASP A 12 -46.78 -26.70 -24.80
N ASP A 13 -45.57 -27.16 -24.55
CA ASP A 13 -44.74 -26.82 -23.41
C ASP A 13 -44.36 -25.33 -23.53
N VAL A 14 -45.18 -24.43 -22.97
CA VAL A 14 -44.97 -22.97 -23.02
C VAL A 14 -43.72 -22.65 -22.21
N ARG A 15 -42.58 -22.57 -22.90
CA ARG A 15 -41.33 -22.10 -22.29
C ARG A 15 -41.49 -20.65 -21.85
N GLU A 16 -41.14 -20.40 -20.59
CA GLU A 16 -41.07 -19.04 -20.03
C GLU A 16 -40.08 -18.17 -20.82
N ASP A 17 -40.42 -16.89 -20.93
CA ASP A 17 -39.60 -15.91 -21.62
C ASP A 17 -38.31 -15.63 -20.85
N VAL A 18 -37.18 -15.70 -21.55
CA VAL A 18 -35.84 -15.50 -21.00
C VAL A 18 -35.17 -14.31 -21.66
N VAL A 19 -34.57 -13.43 -20.86
CA VAL A 19 -33.71 -12.34 -21.33
C VAL A 19 -32.43 -12.93 -21.90
N TRP A 20 -32.32 -12.95 -23.23
CA TRP A 20 -31.19 -13.53 -23.92
C TRP A 20 -30.09 -12.51 -24.17
N LYS A 21 -30.46 -11.25 -24.42
CA LYS A 21 -29.55 -10.14 -24.70
C LYS A 21 -30.12 -8.83 -24.15
N VAL A 22 -29.24 -7.99 -23.60
CA VAL A 22 -29.55 -6.62 -23.18
C VAL A 22 -28.68 -5.66 -23.99
N THR A 23 -29.29 -4.65 -24.60
CA THR A 23 -28.63 -3.60 -25.36
C THR A 23 -29.05 -2.22 -24.87
N PHE A 24 -28.16 -1.24 -25.06
CA PHE A 24 -28.42 0.18 -24.81
C PHE A 24 -28.19 0.92 -26.12
N GLU A 25 -29.12 1.80 -26.48
CA GLU A 25 -29.00 2.66 -27.66
C GLU A 25 -29.18 4.12 -27.24
N GLY A 26 -28.43 5.04 -27.87
CA GLY A 26 -28.48 6.47 -27.59
C GLY A 26 -27.63 6.95 -26.39
N ASN A 27 -26.91 6.04 -25.72
CA ASN A 27 -25.97 6.37 -24.65
C ASN A 27 -24.59 6.80 -25.19
N GLU A 28 -24.31 8.10 -25.20
CA GLU A 28 -23.03 8.66 -25.62
C GLU A 28 -22.10 8.96 -24.42
N ALA A 29 -22.66 9.43 -23.30
CA ALA A 29 -21.88 9.81 -22.12
C ALA A 29 -21.35 8.62 -21.31
N TYR A 30 -22.08 7.49 -21.32
CA TYR A 30 -21.72 6.29 -20.55
C TYR A 30 -21.79 5.04 -21.41
N ARG A 31 -20.75 4.21 -21.32
CA ARG A 31 -20.67 2.94 -22.06
C ARG A 31 -21.64 1.91 -21.49
N ASP A 32 -22.11 1.00 -22.34
CA ASP A 32 -23.02 -0.10 -22.01
C ASP A 32 -22.54 -0.94 -20.83
N MET A 33 -21.22 -1.09 -20.67
CA MET A 33 -20.64 -1.85 -19.56
C MET A 33 -20.99 -1.21 -18.20
N ILE A 34 -21.05 0.11 -18.12
CA ILE A 34 -21.40 0.85 -16.90
C ILE A 34 -22.90 0.70 -16.63
N LEU A 35 -23.72 0.83 -17.68
CA LEU A 35 -25.19 0.72 -17.56
C LEU A 35 -25.62 -0.71 -17.20
N ASN A 36 -24.93 -1.72 -17.72
CA ASN A 36 -25.13 -3.12 -17.33
C ASN A 36 -24.82 -3.40 -15.84
N GLN A 37 -23.98 -2.60 -15.18
CA GLN A 37 -23.64 -2.80 -13.77
C GLN A 37 -24.68 -2.20 -12.81
N ILE A 38 -25.53 -1.30 -13.29
CA ILE A 38 -26.52 -0.61 -12.45
C ILE A 38 -27.93 -1.21 -12.56
N ILE A 39 -28.18 -2.04 -13.56
CA ILE A 39 -29.45 -2.75 -13.75
C ILE A 39 -29.42 -4.12 -13.06
N ALA A 40 -30.60 -4.61 -12.66
CA ALA A 40 -30.77 -5.95 -12.10
C ALA A 40 -30.99 -7.00 -13.20
N THR A 41 -31.60 -6.60 -14.32
CA THR A 41 -31.80 -7.50 -15.46
C THR A 41 -30.45 -7.97 -15.99
N SER A 42 -30.25 -9.28 -15.99
CA SER A 42 -29.00 -9.90 -16.39
C SER A 42 -29.20 -10.72 -17.65
N GLN A 43 -28.10 -10.93 -18.39
CA GLN A 43 -28.07 -11.77 -19.58
C GLN A 43 -27.07 -12.93 -19.39
N PRO A 44 -27.32 -14.12 -19.96
CA PRO A 44 -26.42 -15.26 -19.82
C PRO A 44 -25.08 -14.99 -20.54
N ARG A 45 -23.97 -15.24 -19.84
CA ARG A 45 -22.61 -15.16 -20.41
C ARG A 45 -22.38 -16.28 -21.44
N PHE A 46 -21.36 -16.12 -22.29
CA PHE A 46 -21.03 -17.08 -23.37
C PHE A 46 -21.06 -18.54 -22.92
N PHE A 47 -20.37 -18.88 -21.82
CA PHE A 47 -20.34 -20.25 -21.28
C PHE A 47 -21.69 -20.71 -20.69
N GLN A 48 -22.48 -19.82 -20.08
CA GLN A 48 -23.79 -20.16 -19.52
C GLN A 48 -24.83 -20.46 -20.60
N ARG A 49 -24.71 -19.80 -21.77
CA ARG A 49 -25.54 -20.09 -22.96
C ARG A 49 -25.30 -21.50 -23.52
N ILE A 50 -24.10 -22.06 -23.32
CA ILE A 50 -23.71 -23.40 -23.78
C ILE A 50 -24.25 -24.49 -22.85
N PHE A 51 -24.23 -24.27 -21.53
CA PHE A 51 -24.68 -25.27 -20.52
C PHE A 51 -26.17 -25.23 -20.18
N ARG A 52 -27.01 -24.49 -20.93
CA ARG A 52 -28.48 -24.43 -20.76
C ARG A 52 -28.98 -24.12 -19.34
N ARG A 53 -28.21 -23.38 -18.53
CA ARG A 53 -28.68 -22.85 -17.23
C ARG A 53 -29.32 -21.48 -17.45
N THR A 54 -30.62 -21.47 -17.75
CA THR A 54 -31.38 -20.24 -18.09
C THR A 54 -32.39 -19.79 -17.02
N GLY A 55 -32.55 -20.54 -15.93
CA GLY A 55 -33.56 -20.25 -14.89
C GLY A 55 -33.37 -18.92 -14.15
N ASP A 56 -32.14 -18.39 -14.12
CA ASP A 56 -31.83 -17.11 -13.45
C ASP A 56 -32.11 -15.86 -14.32
N TYR A 57 -32.54 -16.04 -15.58
CA TYR A 57 -32.65 -14.98 -16.59
C TYR A 57 -34.09 -14.78 -17.09
N LEU A 58 -35.08 -15.15 -16.27
CA LEU A 58 -36.49 -14.98 -16.62
C LEU A 58 -36.82 -13.50 -16.85
N LEU A 59 -37.62 -13.24 -17.88
CA LEU A 59 -38.12 -11.92 -18.18
C LEU A 59 -39.09 -11.47 -17.08
N ASN A 60 -38.73 -10.41 -16.38
CA ASN A 60 -39.59 -9.78 -15.38
C ASN A 60 -39.82 -8.31 -15.77
N GLU A 61 -41.00 -8.01 -16.28
CA GLU A 61 -41.37 -6.66 -16.71
C GLU A 61 -41.37 -5.64 -15.55
N THR A 62 -41.62 -6.08 -14.32
CA THR A 62 -41.51 -5.20 -13.15
C THR A 62 -40.05 -4.83 -12.85
N GLU A 63 -39.11 -5.75 -13.06
CA GLU A 63 -37.68 -5.41 -12.98
C GLU A 63 -37.23 -4.52 -14.15
N LEU A 64 -37.76 -4.70 -15.37
CA LEU A 64 -37.48 -3.79 -16.48
C LEU A 64 -37.93 -2.35 -16.20
N ARG A 65 -39.14 -2.18 -15.63
CA ARG A 65 -39.62 -0.86 -15.19
C ARG A 65 -38.74 -0.24 -14.11
N ARG A 66 -38.23 -1.06 -13.18
CA ARG A 66 -37.27 -0.60 -12.16
C ARG A 66 -35.92 -0.23 -12.77
N ASP A 67 -35.43 -1.03 -13.72
CA ASP A 67 -34.17 -0.78 -14.42
C ASP A 67 -34.20 0.51 -15.23
N ARG A 68 -35.31 0.79 -15.91
CA ARG A 68 -35.58 2.09 -16.55
C ARG A 68 -35.36 3.25 -15.58
N VAL A 69 -35.99 3.18 -14.40
CA VAL A 69 -35.84 4.20 -13.34
C VAL A 69 -34.41 4.23 -12.78
N ARG A 70 -33.73 3.09 -12.62
CA ARG A 70 -32.32 3.03 -12.18
C ARG A 70 -31.41 3.77 -13.15
N ILE A 71 -31.62 3.60 -14.46
CA ILE A 71 -30.87 4.31 -15.51
C ILE A 71 -31.21 5.81 -15.47
N GLU A 72 -32.49 6.21 -15.44
CA GLU A 72 -32.90 7.62 -15.33
C GLU A 72 -32.22 8.30 -14.12
N ARG A 73 -32.36 7.70 -12.92
CA ARG A 73 -31.72 8.21 -11.69
C ARG A 73 -30.20 8.26 -11.78
N PHE A 74 -29.57 7.31 -12.49
CA PHE A 74 -28.13 7.30 -12.69
C PHE A 74 -27.66 8.52 -13.51
N TYR A 75 -28.40 8.87 -14.55
CA TYR A 75 -28.15 10.01 -15.43
C TYR A 75 -28.49 11.34 -14.76
N GLU A 76 -29.65 11.44 -14.11
CA GLU A 76 -30.09 12.64 -13.36
C GLU A 76 -29.04 13.07 -12.32
N ARG A 77 -28.58 12.14 -11.49
CA ARG A 77 -27.56 12.41 -10.45
C ARG A 77 -26.20 12.82 -11.03
N ARG A 78 -26.00 12.65 -12.34
CA ARG A 78 -24.81 13.05 -13.08
C ARG A 78 -25.06 14.22 -14.02
N GLY A 79 -26.18 14.93 -13.86
CA GLY A 79 -26.45 16.21 -14.51
C GLY A 79 -27.41 16.15 -15.69
N TYR A 80 -27.88 14.97 -16.11
CA TYR A 80 -28.82 14.83 -17.22
C TYR A 80 -30.26 14.76 -16.68
N HIS A 81 -30.82 15.92 -16.32
CA HIS A 81 -32.16 15.98 -15.69
C HIS A 81 -33.30 15.72 -16.67
N GLN A 82 -33.09 16.05 -17.94
CA GLN A 82 -34.07 15.80 -19.01
C GLN A 82 -33.88 14.43 -19.66
N VAL A 83 -33.12 13.50 -19.05
CA VAL A 83 -32.93 12.15 -19.59
C VAL A 83 -34.29 11.46 -19.73
N ASN A 84 -34.51 10.77 -20.86
CA ASN A 84 -35.67 9.93 -21.05
C ASN A 84 -35.20 8.53 -21.43
N VAL A 85 -35.65 7.52 -20.66
CA VAL A 85 -35.33 6.13 -20.91
C VAL A 85 -36.62 5.37 -21.19
N SER A 86 -36.68 4.73 -22.34
CA SER A 86 -37.69 3.73 -22.68
C SER A 86 -37.03 2.36 -22.81
N TYR A 87 -37.84 1.31 -22.79
CA TYR A 87 -37.37 -0.03 -23.11
C TYR A 87 -38.35 -0.71 -24.06
N GLU A 88 -37.82 -1.57 -24.91
CA GLU A 88 -38.57 -2.41 -25.82
C GLU A 88 -38.13 -3.88 -25.67
N ILE A 89 -39.10 -4.79 -25.72
CA ILE A 89 -38.84 -6.23 -25.72
C ILE A 89 -38.91 -6.69 -27.18
N VAL A 90 -37.75 -6.90 -27.78
CA VAL A 90 -37.60 -7.33 -29.17
C VAL A 90 -37.72 -8.86 -29.25
N GLU A 91 -38.64 -9.32 -30.08
CA GLU A 91 -38.79 -10.75 -30.35
C GLU A 91 -37.63 -11.29 -31.19
N THR A 92 -37.13 -12.47 -30.83
CA THR A 92 -36.07 -13.13 -31.61
C THR A 92 -36.64 -14.30 -32.42
N ARG A 93 -35.80 -14.92 -33.27
CA ARG A 93 -36.17 -16.13 -34.05
C ARG A 93 -36.76 -17.26 -33.20
N LYS A 94 -36.52 -17.29 -31.88
CA LYS A 94 -37.13 -18.23 -30.94
C LYS A 94 -38.04 -17.45 -29.98
N PRO A 95 -39.35 -17.74 -29.92
CA PRO A 95 -40.31 -16.95 -29.14
C PRO A 95 -39.94 -16.77 -27.67
N TRP A 96 -39.42 -17.82 -27.01
CA TRP A 96 -38.99 -17.81 -25.60
C TRP A 96 -37.70 -17.01 -25.33
N ARG A 97 -37.01 -16.54 -26.37
CA ARG A 97 -35.81 -15.69 -26.23
C ARG A 97 -36.18 -14.25 -26.55
N LYS A 98 -36.02 -13.39 -25.56
CA LYS A 98 -36.31 -11.97 -25.69
C LYS A 98 -35.01 -11.17 -25.64
N GLU A 99 -34.91 -10.16 -26.50
CA GLU A 99 -33.85 -9.15 -26.43
C GLU A 99 -34.46 -7.88 -25.82
N VAL A 100 -33.85 -7.38 -24.76
CA VAL A 100 -34.31 -6.15 -24.10
C VAL A 100 -33.43 -5.02 -24.56
N ARG A 101 -34.01 -4.04 -25.26
CA ARG A 101 -33.32 -2.82 -25.67
C ARG A 101 -33.77 -1.67 -24.79
N PHE A 102 -32.83 -0.96 -24.18
CA PHE A 102 -33.07 0.32 -23.53
C PHE A 102 -32.69 1.45 -24.48
N ASP A 103 -33.67 2.28 -24.84
CA ASP A 103 -33.46 3.47 -25.67
C ASP A 103 -33.31 4.68 -24.74
N ILE A 104 -32.14 5.32 -24.78
CA ILE A 104 -31.75 6.40 -23.89
C ILE A 104 -31.62 7.68 -24.71
N ARG A 105 -32.41 8.69 -24.36
CA ARG A 105 -32.21 10.06 -24.84
C ARG A 105 -31.59 10.87 -23.71
N GLU A 106 -30.27 11.07 -23.75
CA GLU A 106 -29.53 11.74 -22.67
C GLU A 106 -29.91 13.21 -22.52
N ASN A 107 -30.16 13.89 -23.65
CA ASN A 107 -30.36 15.34 -23.74
C ASN A 107 -29.17 16.16 -23.17
N ASN A 108 -29.30 17.48 -23.19
CA ASN A 108 -28.21 18.35 -22.73
C ASN A 108 -28.04 18.26 -21.21
N PRO A 109 -26.80 18.12 -20.71
CA PRO A 109 -26.56 18.14 -19.27
C PRO A 109 -26.66 19.56 -18.71
N ILE A 110 -27.08 19.65 -17.45
CA ILE A 110 -27.05 20.90 -16.70
C ILE A 110 -25.60 21.31 -16.46
N ARG A 111 -25.26 22.55 -16.86
CA ARG A 111 -23.95 23.15 -16.66
C ARG A 111 -23.99 24.21 -15.58
N ILE A 112 -22.91 24.33 -14.85
CA ILE A 112 -22.76 25.33 -13.80
C ILE A 112 -22.49 26.67 -14.49
N ASN A 113 -23.39 27.64 -14.29
CA ASN A 113 -23.29 28.98 -14.83
C ASN A 113 -22.35 29.82 -13.95
N SER A 114 -22.67 29.91 -12.66
CA SER A 114 -21.86 30.62 -11.68
C SER A 114 -21.63 29.79 -10.41
N THR A 115 -20.59 30.15 -9.67
CA THR A 115 -20.33 29.58 -8.35
C THR A 115 -19.88 30.65 -7.38
N SER A 116 -20.60 30.77 -6.28
CA SER A 116 -20.28 31.70 -5.20
C SER A 116 -19.85 30.93 -3.95
N ILE A 117 -18.73 31.32 -3.35
CA ILE A 117 -18.29 30.77 -2.07
C ILE A 117 -18.49 31.86 -1.02
N VAL A 118 -19.45 31.64 -0.13
CA VAL A 118 -19.81 32.56 0.95
C VAL A 118 -19.24 32.00 2.25
N ILE A 119 -18.47 32.82 2.97
CA ILE A 119 -17.92 32.47 4.28
C ILE A 119 -18.70 33.27 5.32
N ASP A 120 -19.34 32.57 6.24
CA ASP A 120 -20.07 33.13 7.37
C ASP A 120 -19.10 33.38 8.54
N GLY A 121 -18.68 34.64 8.69
CA GLY A 121 -17.69 35.06 9.67
C GLY A 121 -17.35 36.55 9.54
N ASP A 122 -16.56 37.07 10.48
CA ASP A 122 -16.05 38.43 10.41
C ASP A 122 -15.06 38.63 9.24
N GLU A 123 -14.78 39.89 8.89
CA GLU A 123 -13.91 40.21 7.75
C GLU A 123 -12.46 39.72 7.93
N GLN A 124 -11.98 39.64 9.16
CA GLN A 124 -10.64 39.14 9.46
C GLN A 124 -10.54 37.64 9.18
N THR A 125 -11.50 36.86 9.68
CA THR A 125 -11.64 35.42 9.48
C THR A 125 -11.80 35.08 8.00
N LYS A 126 -12.65 35.82 7.29
CA LYS A 126 -12.82 35.71 5.83
C LYS A 126 -11.51 35.91 5.09
N LYS A 127 -10.75 36.95 5.46
CA LYS A 127 -9.45 37.25 4.85
C LYS A 127 -8.43 36.15 5.11
N GLU A 128 -8.30 35.70 6.35
CA GLU A 128 -7.38 34.62 6.74
C GLU A 128 -7.67 33.31 5.97
N ILE A 129 -8.93 32.93 5.84
CA ILE A 129 -9.32 31.72 5.11
C ILE A 129 -9.03 31.88 3.61
N ARG A 130 -9.37 33.03 3.00
CA ARG A 130 -9.17 33.26 1.56
C ARG A 130 -7.69 33.31 1.16
N GLU A 131 -6.82 33.83 2.01
CA GLU A 131 -5.38 33.91 1.77
C GLU A 131 -4.66 32.57 2.00
N ALA A 132 -5.31 31.61 2.65
CA ALA A 132 -4.71 30.31 2.94
C ALA A 132 -4.49 29.48 1.66
N ARG A 133 -3.25 29.00 1.45
CA ARG A 133 -2.87 28.20 0.27
C ARG A 133 -3.76 26.97 0.04
N ASP A 134 -4.14 26.28 1.12
CA ASP A 134 -5.00 25.09 1.03
C ASP A 134 -6.41 25.47 0.55
N PHE A 135 -6.92 26.63 0.97
CA PHE A 135 -8.22 27.15 0.53
C PHE A 135 -8.20 27.60 -0.93
N ILE A 136 -7.18 28.37 -1.34
CA ILE A 136 -6.99 28.76 -2.75
C ILE A 136 -7.01 27.53 -3.65
N ARG A 137 -6.26 26.48 -3.26
CA ARG A 137 -6.24 25.22 -4.01
C ARG A 137 -7.60 24.53 -4.05
N ALA A 138 -8.35 24.54 -2.95
CA ALA A 138 -9.70 23.97 -2.89
C ALA A 138 -10.66 24.73 -3.82
N SER A 139 -10.63 26.06 -3.79
CA SER A 139 -11.45 26.93 -4.66
C SER A 139 -11.11 26.81 -6.15
N GLU A 140 -9.85 26.48 -6.51
CA GLU A 140 -9.47 26.32 -7.91
C GLU A 140 -9.79 24.92 -8.49
N ARG A 141 -9.98 23.92 -7.62
CA ARG A 141 -9.99 22.50 -8.02
C ARG A 141 -11.30 21.75 -7.75
N HIS A 142 -12.27 22.33 -7.05
CA HIS A 142 -13.54 21.65 -6.80
C HIS A 142 -14.31 21.33 -8.10
N ASP A 143 -15.19 20.33 -8.03
CA ASP A 143 -15.95 19.86 -9.20
C ASP A 143 -17.06 20.83 -9.63
N TYR A 144 -17.44 21.78 -8.77
CA TYR A 144 -18.52 22.73 -9.03
C TYR A 144 -18.05 24.06 -9.61
N ARG A 145 -17.14 24.06 -10.57
CA ARG A 145 -16.64 25.29 -11.20
C ARG A 145 -17.52 25.72 -12.38
N PRO A 146 -17.61 27.01 -12.71
CA PRO A 146 -18.29 27.48 -13.91
C PRO A 146 -17.87 26.71 -15.18
N GLY A 147 -18.86 26.37 -16.01
CA GLY A 147 -18.71 25.59 -17.24
C GLY A 147 -18.67 24.07 -17.04
N GLN A 148 -18.47 23.57 -15.82
CA GLN A 148 -18.52 22.13 -15.53
C GLN A 148 -19.96 21.61 -15.48
N ARG A 149 -20.13 20.30 -15.64
CA ARG A 149 -21.43 19.63 -15.49
C ARG A 149 -21.83 19.55 -14.02
N TYR A 150 -23.04 20.00 -13.69
CA TYR A 150 -23.59 19.89 -12.35
C TYR A 150 -23.91 18.42 -12.04
N GLN A 151 -23.19 17.83 -11.08
CA GLN A 151 -23.30 16.41 -10.72
C GLN A 151 -23.61 16.28 -9.25
N LEU A 152 -24.88 15.99 -8.90
CA LEU A 152 -25.30 15.82 -7.51
C LEU A 152 -24.46 14.77 -6.75
N ILE A 153 -23.98 13.74 -7.44
CA ILE A 153 -23.12 12.71 -6.83
C ILE A 153 -21.76 13.25 -6.34
N ARG A 154 -21.33 14.44 -6.78
CA ARG A 154 -20.10 15.11 -6.35
C ARG A 154 -20.28 16.05 -5.17
N MET A 155 -21.52 16.37 -4.78
CA MET A 155 -21.79 17.28 -3.68
C MET A 155 -21.06 16.89 -2.38
N PRO A 156 -21.07 15.61 -1.93
CA PRO A 156 -20.38 15.22 -0.71
C PRO A 156 -18.85 15.33 -0.81
N ASP A 157 -18.29 15.14 -2.02
CA ASP A 157 -16.84 15.29 -2.27
C ASP A 157 -16.43 16.76 -2.12
N VAL A 158 -17.24 17.69 -2.67
CA VAL A 158 -16.99 19.15 -2.60
C VAL A 158 -17.18 19.66 -1.17
N GLU A 159 -18.24 19.25 -0.47
CA GLU A 159 -18.43 19.58 0.95
C GLU A 159 -17.28 19.05 1.80
N GLY A 160 -16.89 17.78 1.57
CA GLY A 160 -15.77 17.15 2.26
C GLY A 160 -14.46 17.89 2.05
N LEU A 161 -14.19 18.36 0.83
CA LEU A 161 -13.01 19.15 0.49
C LEU A 161 -12.94 20.46 1.30
N PHE A 162 -14.01 21.26 1.32
CA PHE A 162 -14.02 22.53 2.04
C PHE A 162 -14.04 22.34 3.56
N ARG A 163 -14.84 21.39 4.06
CA ARG A 163 -14.84 21.00 5.48
C ARG A 163 -13.44 20.60 5.94
N GLN A 164 -12.78 19.70 5.22
CA GLN A 164 -11.41 19.27 5.53
C GLN A 164 -10.39 20.41 5.42
N THR A 165 -10.60 21.35 4.49
CA THR A 165 -9.75 22.53 4.38
C THR A 165 -9.85 23.39 5.64
N LEU A 166 -11.07 23.72 6.07
CA LEU A 166 -11.30 24.49 7.30
C LEU A 166 -10.77 23.75 8.54
N GLU A 167 -11.01 22.44 8.63
CA GLU A 167 -10.45 21.58 9.70
C GLU A 167 -8.92 21.59 9.77
N ASN A 168 -8.23 21.91 8.67
CA ASN A 168 -6.78 22.02 8.66
C ASN A 168 -6.27 23.45 8.88
N LEU A 169 -7.17 24.45 8.89
CA LEU A 169 -6.88 25.86 9.14
C LEU A 169 -7.13 26.29 10.59
N GLY A 170 -7.59 25.40 11.46
CA GLY A 170 -7.85 25.70 12.87
C GLY A 170 -9.29 25.50 13.34
N TYR A 171 -10.23 25.15 12.45
CA TYR A 171 -11.66 25.10 12.80
C TYR A 171 -12.09 23.66 13.08
N ALA A 172 -12.32 23.27 14.34
CA ALA A 172 -12.65 21.87 14.68
C ALA A 172 -14.05 21.42 14.27
N TRP A 173 -15.01 22.36 14.21
CA TRP A 173 -16.41 22.06 13.91
C TRP A 173 -16.95 22.93 12.77
N PRO A 174 -16.33 22.92 11.56
CA PRO A 174 -16.83 23.72 10.47
C PRO A 174 -18.03 23.04 9.84
N GLU A 175 -19.01 23.84 9.41
CA GLU A 175 -20.13 23.38 8.61
C GLU A 175 -19.96 23.85 7.17
N THR A 176 -20.43 23.02 6.23
CA THR A 176 -20.38 23.30 4.80
C THR A 176 -21.68 22.83 4.21
N GLU A 177 -22.36 23.74 3.56
CA GLU A 177 -23.65 23.52 2.92
C GLU A 177 -23.55 24.00 1.47
N ILE A 178 -24.08 23.20 0.54
CA ILE A 178 -24.12 23.56 -0.87
C ILE A 178 -25.57 23.61 -1.31
N THR A 179 -25.98 24.76 -1.82
CA THR A 179 -27.28 24.95 -2.47
C THR A 179 -27.05 25.20 -3.96
N ALA A 180 -27.99 24.76 -4.79
CA ALA A 180 -27.96 25.00 -6.22
C ALA A 180 -29.36 25.40 -6.68
N ASP A 181 -29.44 26.53 -7.37
CA ASP A 181 -30.64 26.92 -8.10
C ASP A 181 -30.51 26.37 -9.53
N VAL A 182 -31.47 25.55 -9.94
CA VAL A 182 -31.37 24.73 -11.16
C VAL A 182 -32.47 25.13 -12.13
N ASP A 183 -32.07 25.76 -13.23
CA ASP A 183 -32.95 26.02 -14.37
C ASP A 183 -32.86 24.84 -15.34
N SER A 184 -33.81 23.91 -15.22
CA SER A 184 -33.93 22.75 -16.09
C SER A 184 -34.27 23.11 -17.54
N THR A 185 -34.78 24.31 -17.82
CA THR A 185 -35.13 24.76 -19.18
C THR A 185 -33.90 25.32 -19.89
N ALA A 186 -33.15 26.19 -19.20
CA ALA A 186 -31.89 26.73 -19.70
C ALA A 186 -30.72 25.72 -19.66
N ASN A 187 -30.88 24.59 -18.95
CA ASN A 187 -29.81 23.63 -18.63
C ASN A 187 -28.64 24.30 -17.87
N LEU A 188 -28.98 25.22 -16.96
CA LEU A 188 -28.02 25.97 -16.16
C LEU A 188 -28.28 25.77 -14.67
N ALA A 189 -27.22 25.84 -13.87
CA ALA A 189 -27.29 25.84 -12.42
C ALA A 189 -26.37 26.91 -11.81
N ASP A 190 -26.88 27.66 -10.85
CA ASP A 190 -26.11 28.60 -10.04
C ASP A 190 -25.86 27.99 -8.67
N VAL A 191 -24.58 27.78 -8.33
CA VAL A 191 -24.18 27.05 -7.13
C VAL A 191 -23.68 28.01 -6.06
N GLN A 192 -24.19 27.87 -4.84
CA GLN A 192 -23.71 28.58 -3.67
C GLN A 192 -23.12 27.59 -2.67
N ILE A 193 -21.87 27.84 -2.26
CA ILE A 193 -21.16 27.08 -1.24
C ILE A 193 -21.09 27.96 0.01
N LEU A 194 -21.89 27.64 1.01
CA LEU A 194 -21.89 28.33 2.30
C LEU A 194 -20.94 27.61 3.26
N LEU A 195 -19.93 28.33 3.73
CA LEU A 195 -18.93 27.87 4.67
C LEU A 195 -19.15 28.57 6.01
N LYS A 196 -19.39 27.79 7.07
CA LYS A 196 -19.47 28.30 8.44
C LYS A 196 -18.27 27.76 9.22
N PRO A 197 -17.16 28.51 9.33
CA PRO A 197 -15.96 28.05 10.03
C PRO A 197 -16.19 27.85 11.53
N ASN A 198 -17.13 28.59 12.13
CA ASN A 198 -17.30 28.70 13.57
C ASN A 198 -16.02 29.21 14.26
N SER A 199 -15.87 28.96 15.56
CA SER A 199 -14.70 29.39 16.34
C SER A 199 -13.41 28.72 15.86
N LYS A 200 -12.33 29.48 15.78
CA LYS A 200 -10.97 28.94 15.63
C LYS A 200 -10.55 28.30 16.96
N THR A 201 -10.10 27.05 16.87
CA THR A 201 -9.86 26.17 18.01
C THR A 201 -8.39 25.86 18.19
N TYR A 202 -7.97 25.79 19.44
CA TYR A 202 -6.60 25.50 19.85
C TYR A 202 -6.59 24.36 20.87
N PHE A 203 -5.65 23.42 20.74
CA PHE A 203 -5.50 22.34 21.70
C PHE A 203 -5.16 22.91 23.08
N ASN A 204 -6.04 22.73 24.05
CA ASN A 204 -5.85 23.19 25.43
C ASN A 204 -5.42 22.04 26.35
N GLU A 205 -6.03 20.87 26.18
CA GLU A 205 -5.80 19.73 27.06
C GLU A 205 -5.75 18.40 26.27
N PHE A 206 -4.87 17.51 26.71
CA PHE A 206 -4.82 16.12 26.26
C PHE A 206 -5.22 15.20 27.42
N VAL A 207 -6.39 14.59 27.31
CA VAL A 207 -6.83 13.58 28.28
C VAL A 207 -6.36 12.22 27.78
N ILE A 208 -5.57 11.51 28.57
CA ILE A 208 -5.02 10.21 28.19
C ILE A 208 -5.75 9.11 28.96
N GLU A 209 -6.38 8.19 28.23
CA GLU A 209 -7.05 7.02 28.77
C GLU A 209 -6.28 5.75 28.41
N GLY A 210 -5.73 5.09 29.42
CA GLY A 210 -5.06 3.80 29.29
C GLY A 210 -4.08 3.55 30.44
N ASP A 211 -3.87 2.28 30.77
CA ASP A 211 -2.82 1.88 31.72
C ASP A 211 -1.46 1.90 31.01
N LEU A 212 -0.72 2.99 31.20
CA LEU A 212 0.57 3.23 30.57
C LEU A 212 1.70 2.73 31.45
N SER A 213 2.63 1.99 30.85
CA SER A 213 3.89 1.64 31.52
C SER A 213 4.96 2.72 31.38
N VAL A 214 4.68 3.77 30.61
CA VAL A 214 5.53 4.94 30.39
C VAL A 214 4.84 6.20 30.93
N PRO A 215 5.61 7.23 31.33
CA PRO A 215 5.04 8.54 31.61
C PRO A 215 4.27 9.08 30.40
N GLU A 216 3.16 9.78 30.62
CA GLU A 216 2.32 10.39 29.57
C GLU A 216 3.11 11.28 28.61
N ARG A 217 4.14 11.99 29.11
CA ARG A 217 5.05 12.79 28.28
C ARG A 217 5.73 11.98 27.16
N VAL A 218 5.92 10.68 27.36
CA VAL A 218 6.47 9.80 26.31
C VAL A 218 5.46 9.76 25.19
N LEU A 219 4.18 9.49 25.48
CA LEU A 219 3.12 9.47 24.47
C LEU A 219 2.97 10.82 23.75
N THR A 220 2.93 11.93 24.49
CA THR A 220 2.73 13.26 23.87
C THR A 220 3.95 13.74 23.09
N ARG A 221 5.17 13.30 23.44
CA ARG A 221 6.36 13.54 22.60
C ARG A 221 6.26 12.83 21.23
N HIS A 222 5.43 11.79 21.13
CA HIS A 222 5.26 11.03 19.88
C HIS A 222 4.21 11.65 18.95
N THR A 223 3.55 12.73 19.37
CA THR A 223 2.56 13.45 18.57
C THR A 223 3.17 14.67 17.89
N ASP A 224 2.64 14.99 16.70
CA ASP A 224 2.95 16.23 15.98
C ASP A 224 2.08 17.41 16.47
N ILE A 225 1.18 17.19 17.43
CA ILE A 225 0.32 18.19 18.08
C ILE A 225 0.80 18.52 19.49
N ARG A 226 0.66 19.78 19.90
CA ARG A 226 0.99 20.31 21.23
C ARG A 226 -0.11 21.22 21.76
N ILE A 227 -0.10 21.44 23.07
CA ILE A 227 -0.97 22.44 23.71
C ILE A 227 -0.60 23.82 23.14
N GLY A 228 -1.61 24.60 22.76
CA GLY A 228 -1.50 25.90 22.10
C GLY A 228 -1.48 25.83 20.57
N ASP A 229 -1.34 24.65 19.96
CA ASP A 229 -1.40 24.52 18.51
C ASP A 229 -2.84 24.70 18.01
N ALA A 230 -3.01 25.39 16.88
CA ALA A 230 -4.30 25.45 16.19
C ALA A 230 -4.72 24.06 15.71
N TYR A 231 -6.01 23.74 15.78
CA TYR A 231 -6.51 22.45 15.35
C TYR A 231 -6.18 22.16 13.89
N SER A 232 -5.65 20.96 13.64
CA SER A 232 -5.46 20.44 12.29
C SER A 232 -5.81 18.98 12.27
N ARG A 233 -6.89 18.61 11.55
CA ARG A 233 -7.27 17.21 11.35
C ARG A 233 -6.12 16.38 10.79
N ARG A 234 -5.34 16.96 9.87
CA ARG A 234 -4.16 16.30 9.26
C ARG A 234 -3.06 16.01 10.28
N GLN A 235 -2.77 16.95 11.18
CA GLN A 235 -1.79 16.75 12.25
C GLN A 235 -2.29 15.74 13.29
N MET A 236 -3.56 15.82 13.70
CA MET A 236 -4.20 14.86 14.60
C MET A 236 -4.14 13.43 14.04
N GLN A 237 -4.52 13.23 12.78
CA GLN A 237 -4.42 11.93 12.11
C GLN A 237 -2.97 11.43 11.99
N THR A 238 -2.01 12.33 11.81
CA THR A 238 -0.58 11.97 11.73
C THR A 238 -0.04 11.57 13.09
N SER A 239 -0.44 12.29 14.14
CA SER A 239 -0.14 11.98 15.54
C SER A 239 -0.72 10.63 15.96
N GLN A 240 -2.00 10.36 15.66
CA GLN A 240 -2.63 9.08 15.96
C GLN A 240 -1.86 7.92 15.29
N ARG A 241 -1.47 8.10 14.03
CA ARG A 241 -0.65 7.12 13.30
C ARG A 241 0.73 6.95 13.89
N ALA A 242 1.37 8.03 14.35
CA ALA A 242 2.68 7.97 14.99
C ALA A 242 2.62 7.15 16.29
N ILE A 243 1.61 7.38 17.13
CA ILE A 243 1.37 6.56 18.33
C ILE A 243 1.08 5.12 17.93
N PHE A 244 0.20 4.88 16.95
CA PHE A 244 -0.14 3.52 16.50
C PHE A 244 1.06 2.73 15.94
N ASN A 245 1.96 3.40 15.22
CA ASN A 245 3.17 2.79 14.67
C ASN A 245 4.25 2.57 15.73
N HIS A 246 4.09 3.14 16.92
CA HIS A 246 5.03 2.94 18.00
C HIS A 246 4.95 1.50 18.52
N HIS A 247 6.10 0.86 18.70
CA HIS A 247 6.15 -0.56 19.05
C HIS A 247 5.56 -0.89 20.44
N LEU A 248 5.33 0.10 21.30
CA LEU A 248 4.66 -0.09 22.59
C LEU A 248 3.16 -0.26 22.46
N PHE A 249 2.52 0.42 21.50
CA PHE A 249 1.07 0.55 21.49
C PHE A 249 0.44 -0.43 20.49
N ARG A 250 -0.49 -1.23 20.97
CA ARG A 250 -1.32 -2.13 20.15
C ARG A 250 -2.47 -1.37 19.50
N PHE A 251 -2.96 -0.35 20.18
CA PHE A 251 -4.09 0.46 19.77
C PHE A 251 -3.86 1.91 20.20
N ALA A 252 -4.22 2.84 19.32
CA ALA A 252 -4.17 4.27 19.59
C ALA A 252 -5.26 4.98 18.80
N THR A 253 -6.10 5.74 19.49
CA THR A 253 -7.12 6.60 18.89
C THR A 253 -7.03 7.99 19.49
N ILE A 254 -7.14 9.01 18.66
CA ILE A 254 -7.28 10.40 19.10
C ILE A 254 -8.66 10.87 18.64
N THR A 255 -9.52 11.20 19.59
CA THR A 255 -10.89 11.66 19.36
C THR A 255 -11.13 13.00 20.02
N LEU A 256 -12.04 13.79 19.46
CA LEU A 256 -12.58 14.96 20.11
C LEU A 256 -13.84 14.50 20.88
N PRO A 257 -13.83 14.45 22.22
CA PRO A 257 -15.04 14.17 22.99
C PRO A 257 -16.09 15.26 22.77
N GLU A 258 -17.33 14.96 23.14
CA GLU A 258 -18.38 15.99 23.22
C GLU A 258 -17.97 17.04 24.25
N GLN A 259 -17.91 18.29 23.80
CA GLN A 259 -17.41 19.45 24.54
C GLN A 259 -18.02 20.71 23.96
N GLU A 260 -17.89 21.83 24.68
CA GLU A 260 -18.34 23.13 24.18
C GLU A 260 -17.58 23.51 22.90
N LYS A 261 -18.30 24.08 21.92
CA LYS A 261 -17.72 24.46 20.62
C LYS A 261 -17.09 25.86 20.67
N ASP A 262 -16.21 26.07 21.65
CA ASP A 262 -15.53 27.34 21.88
C ASP A 262 -14.14 27.39 21.19
N SER A 263 -13.24 28.26 21.65
CA SER A 263 -11.88 28.37 21.11
C SER A 263 -10.90 27.35 21.71
N THR A 264 -11.31 26.60 22.72
CA THR A 264 -10.48 25.60 23.40
C THR A 264 -10.84 24.20 22.93
N LEU A 265 -9.84 23.34 22.84
CA LEU A 265 -10.04 21.98 22.34
C LEU A 265 -9.37 20.97 23.26
N THR A 266 -10.18 20.09 23.82
CA THR A 266 -9.75 18.91 24.54
C THR A 266 -9.70 17.74 23.57
N ALA A 267 -8.55 17.05 23.52
CA ALA A 267 -8.40 15.83 22.73
C ALA A 267 -8.21 14.62 23.65
N LEU A 268 -9.04 13.60 23.41
CA LEU A 268 -9.02 12.34 24.15
C LEU A 268 -8.16 11.32 23.41
N ILE A 269 -7.08 10.88 24.06
CA ILE A 269 -6.14 9.90 23.54
C ILE A 269 -6.37 8.57 24.25
N ARG A 270 -6.94 7.60 23.55
CA ARG A 270 -7.14 6.23 24.05
C ARG A 270 -6.04 5.32 23.56
N VAL A 271 -5.34 4.67 24.47
CA VAL A 271 -4.21 3.79 24.14
C VAL A 271 -4.24 2.49 24.89
N ARG A 272 -3.68 1.46 24.26
CA ARG A 272 -3.46 0.16 24.88
C ARG A 272 -2.08 -0.35 24.50
N GLU A 273 -1.27 -0.64 25.50
CA GLU A 273 0.06 -1.19 25.29
C GLU A 273 0.03 -2.68 24.91
N TYR A 274 1.01 -3.11 24.12
CA TYR A 274 1.37 -4.51 24.00
C TYR A 274 1.93 -5.04 25.33
N PRO A 275 1.85 -6.35 25.59
CA PRO A 275 2.59 -6.95 26.70
C PRO A 275 4.07 -6.55 26.66
N LYS A 276 4.61 -6.19 27.84
CA LYS A 276 6.01 -5.73 27.99
C LYS A 276 7.00 -6.73 27.42
N ARG A 277 6.73 -8.03 27.59
CA ARG A 277 7.59 -9.12 27.13
C ARG A 277 6.84 -9.97 26.13
N THR A 278 7.52 -10.35 25.05
CA THR A 278 6.98 -11.26 24.05
C THR A 278 8.06 -12.24 23.66
N VAL A 279 7.67 -13.52 23.58
CA VAL A 279 8.48 -14.58 22.99
C VAL A 279 7.77 -15.02 21.71
N GLN A 280 8.53 -15.13 20.63
CA GLN A 280 8.08 -15.67 19.36
C GLN A 280 8.98 -16.83 18.97
N ALA A 281 8.39 -17.98 18.67
CA ALA A 281 9.08 -19.09 18.05
C ALA A 281 8.47 -19.35 16.67
N ALA A 282 9.30 -19.59 15.66
CA ALA A 282 8.85 -20.00 14.34
C ALA A 282 9.75 -21.09 13.78
N ILE A 283 9.13 -22.02 13.07
CA ILE A 283 9.80 -23.11 12.34
C ILE A 283 9.40 -23.03 10.87
N GLY A 284 10.30 -23.38 9.98
CA GLY A 284 10.06 -23.41 8.55
C GLY A 284 10.83 -24.53 7.88
N VAL A 285 10.27 -25.02 6.78
CA VAL A 285 10.93 -25.97 5.89
C VAL A 285 11.07 -25.36 4.49
N GLY A 286 12.05 -25.80 3.72
CA GLY A 286 12.31 -25.30 2.36
C GLY A 286 13.39 -26.09 1.66
N ARG A 287 13.49 -25.99 0.33
CA ARG A 287 14.45 -26.81 -0.44
C ARG A 287 15.92 -26.44 -0.20
N GLU A 288 16.22 -25.16 0.04
CA GLU A 288 17.61 -24.71 0.24
C GLU A 288 18.10 -24.99 1.66
N GLU A 289 17.41 -24.44 2.65
CA GLU A 289 17.81 -24.55 4.06
C GLU A 289 17.33 -25.86 4.72
N ILE A 290 16.52 -26.68 4.04
CA ILE A 290 15.86 -27.90 4.55
C ILE A 290 14.92 -27.59 5.73
N VAL A 291 15.48 -27.31 6.91
CA VAL A 291 14.79 -26.90 8.13
C VAL A 291 15.43 -25.63 8.67
N ARG A 292 14.59 -24.69 9.13
CA ARG A 292 15.01 -23.48 9.85
C ARG A 292 14.12 -23.23 11.06
N GLY A 293 14.73 -22.77 12.14
CA GLY A 293 14.05 -22.33 13.35
C GLY A 293 14.50 -20.93 13.74
N GLN A 294 13.61 -20.18 14.38
CA GLN A 294 13.94 -18.92 15.01
C GLN A 294 13.20 -18.76 16.33
N VAL A 295 13.89 -18.19 17.31
CA VAL A 295 13.34 -17.77 18.60
C VAL A 295 13.72 -16.30 18.79
N ALA A 296 12.73 -15.47 19.06
CA ALA A 296 12.92 -14.06 19.36
C ALA A 296 12.27 -13.74 20.70
N TRP A 297 13.03 -13.08 21.57
CA TRP A 297 12.53 -12.48 22.79
C TRP A 297 12.62 -10.97 22.67
N GLN A 298 11.58 -10.28 23.13
CA GLN A 298 11.52 -8.83 23.10
C GLN A 298 11.03 -8.31 24.44
N HIS A 299 11.74 -7.32 24.98
CA HIS A 299 11.31 -6.49 26.08
C HIS A 299 11.05 -5.05 25.61
N ARG A 300 9.77 -4.68 25.57
CA ARG A 300 9.29 -3.32 25.37
C ARG A 300 9.44 -2.52 26.65
N ASN A 301 9.81 -1.25 26.52
CA ASN A 301 9.96 -0.32 27.64
C ASN A 301 10.96 -0.78 28.70
N ILE A 302 12.17 -1.19 28.29
CA ILE A 302 13.18 -1.78 29.19
C ILE A 302 13.66 -0.81 30.29
N ASN A 303 13.55 0.49 30.07
CA ASN A 303 14.06 1.55 30.93
C ASN A 303 12.99 2.59 31.34
N GLY A 304 11.70 2.32 31.12
CA GLY A 304 10.62 3.25 31.42
C GLY A 304 10.45 4.42 30.44
N THR A 305 11.30 4.54 29.40
CA THR A 305 11.24 5.64 28.40
C THR A 305 10.73 5.18 27.03
N GLY A 306 10.24 3.94 26.95
CA GLY A 306 9.74 3.34 25.73
C GLY A 306 10.79 2.73 24.82
N HIS A 307 12.04 2.56 25.26
CA HIS A 307 13.06 1.85 24.48
C HIS A 307 12.74 0.35 24.42
N ARG A 308 13.23 -0.32 23.39
CA ARG A 308 13.03 -1.76 23.21
C ARG A 308 14.36 -2.48 23.17
N PHE A 309 14.44 -3.57 23.92
CA PHE A 309 15.52 -4.55 23.80
C PHE A 309 14.98 -5.83 23.18
N GLY A 310 15.72 -6.40 22.24
CA GLY A 310 15.43 -7.67 21.59
C GLY A 310 16.63 -8.60 21.66
N ALA A 311 16.36 -9.90 21.72
CA ALA A 311 17.33 -10.96 21.53
C ALA A 311 16.75 -11.95 20.52
N ASN A 312 17.55 -12.36 19.53
CA ASN A 312 17.11 -13.27 18.48
C ASN A 312 18.13 -14.37 18.22
N LEU A 313 17.62 -15.59 18.10
CA LEU A 313 18.35 -16.78 17.70
C LEU A 313 17.70 -17.33 16.43
N ARG A 314 18.50 -17.59 15.40
CA ARG A 314 18.09 -18.25 14.16
C ARG A 314 19.06 -19.39 13.89
N ALA A 315 18.55 -20.55 13.53
CA ALA A 315 19.36 -21.68 13.12
C ALA A 315 18.75 -22.37 11.89
N SER A 316 19.59 -22.63 10.90
CA SER A 316 19.33 -23.49 9.76
C SER A 316 20.62 -24.26 9.43
N PHE A 317 20.53 -25.19 8.48
CA PHE A 317 21.72 -25.89 7.99
C PHE A 317 22.72 -24.99 7.24
N ILE A 318 22.28 -23.80 6.83
CA ILE A 318 23.12 -22.83 6.10
C ILE A 318 23.58 -21.70 7.04
N GLU A 319 22.74 -21.27 7.98
CA GLU A 319 22.99 -20.08 8.79
C GLU A 319 22.59 -20.30 10.25
N GLN A 320 23.54 -20.06 11.16
CA GLN A 320 23.28 -19.92 12.58
C GLN A 320 23.60 -18.49 13.00
N ARG A 321 22.63 -17.78 13.58
CA ARG A 321 22.76 -16.38 13.97
C ARG A 321 22.22 -16.17 15.38
N ALA A 322 23.01 -15.51 16.21
CA ALA A 322 22.57 -14.97 17.49
C ALA A 322 22.76 -13.46 17.46
N GLY A 323 21.84 -12.72 18.07
CA GLY A 323 22.00 -11.27 18.17
C GLY A 323 21.09 -10.64 19.19
N THR A 324 21.37 -9.37 19.44
CA THR A 324 20.55 -8.49 20.29
C THR A 324 20.38 -7.16 19.59
N ASP A 325 19.23 -6.52 19.76
CA ASP A 325 18.96 -5.17 19.26
C ASP A 325 18.46 -4.25 20.37
N TYR A 326 18.97 -3.03 20.41
CA TYR A 326 18.49 -1.94 21.25
C TYR A 326 17.93 -0.85 20.36
N LEU A 327 16.62 -0.62 20.46
CA LEU A 327 15.90 0.37 19.67
C LEU A 327 15.53 1.57 20.54
N ILE A 328 15.95 2.74 20.08
CA ILE A 328 15.60 4.05 20.61
C ILE A 328 14.65 4.74 19.62
N PRO A 329 13.35 4.85 19.94
CA PRO A 329 12.41 5.53 19.08
C PRO A 329 12.57 7.06 19.23
N TYR A 330 12.37 7.80 18.15
CA TYR A 330 12.32 9.28 18.11
C TYR A 330 13.56 9.99 18.64
N VAL A 331 14.74 9.59 18.16
CA VAL A 331 16.03 10.17 18.57
C VAL A 331 16.11 11.69 18.32
N PHE A 332 15.49 12.16 17.23
CA PHE A 332 15.49 13.57 16.82
C PHE A 332 14.07 14.14 16.70
N ASN A 333 13.12 13.37 16.16
CA ASN A 333 11.72 13.78 15.99
C ASN A 333 10.81 12.54 15.86
N SER A 334 9.51 12.76 15.67
CA SER A 334 8.46 11.73 15.48
C SER A 334 8.67 10.79 14.27
N ARG A 335 9.78 10.90 13.53
CA ARG A 335 10.07 10.13 12.31
C ARG A 335 11.44 9.45 12.33
N SER A 336 12.27 9.70 13.33
CA SER A 336 13.60 9.06 13.44
C SER A 336 13.60 7.91 14.43
N THR A 337 14.40 6.89 14.19
CA THR A 337 14.59 5.74 15.10
C THR A 337 16.03 5.28 14.98
N SER A 338 16.68 5.02 16.11
CA SER A 338 17.99 4.38 16.12
C SER A 338 17.85 2.92 16.56
N VAL A 339 18.58 2.04 15.90
CA VAL A 339 18.69 0.63 16.25
C VAL A 339 20.15 0.25 16.29
N THR A 340 20.64 -0.14 17.45
CA THR A 340 22.00 -0.68 17.60
C THR A 340 21.91 -2.15 17.90
N SER A 341 22.60 -2.97 17.12
CA SER A 341 22.54 -4.42 17.21
C SER A 341 23.94 -5.00 17.37
N LEU A 342 24.06 -6.00 18.24
CA LEU A 342 25.23 -6.89 18.32
C LEU A 342 24.83 -8.24 17.73
N PHE A 343 25.74 -8.88 17.00
CA PHE A 343 25.45 -10.16 16.40
C PHE A 343 26.69 -11.06 16.30
N GLY A 344 26.42 -12.37 16.35
CA GLY A 344 27.32 -13.44 15.95
C GLY A 344 26.64 -14.28 14.88
N LEU A 345 27.37 -14.66 13.85
CA LEU A 345 26.89 -15.34 12.67
C LEU A 345 27.89 -16.42 12.28
N HIS A 346 27.39 -17.62 12.05
CA HIS A 346 28.10 -18.70 11.39
C HIS A 346 27.33 -19.08 10.13
N ARG A 347 27.98 -19.04 8.97
CA ARG A 347 27.35 -19.27 7.67
C ARG A 347 28.17 -20.23 6.82
N LEU A 348 27.49 -21.26 6.32
CA LEU A 348 28.04 -22.28 5.44
C LEU A 348 27.56 -22.03 4.01
N GLU A 349 28.42 -21.44 3.19
CA GLU A 349 28.19 -21.23 1.77
C GLU A 349 28.78 -22.39 0.94
N PRO A 350 28.44 -22.51 -0.36
CA PRO A 350 29.06 -23.52 -1.22
C PRO A 350 30.59 -23.36 -1.31
N SER A 351 31.10 -22.13 -1.41
CA SER A 351 32.53 -21.89 -1.63
C SER A 351 33.32 -21.48 -0.39
N PHE A 352 32.66 -21.04 0.69
CA PHE A 352 33.32 -20.60 1.91
C PHE A 352 32.47 -20.85 3.15
N GLU A 353 33.12 -20.88 4.30
CA GLU A 353 32.54 -20.84 5.62
C GLU A 353 32.92 -19.51 6.25
N LEU A 354 31.95 -18.84 6.85
CA LEU A 354 32.11 -17.51 7.43
C LEU A 354 31.67 -17.52 8.88
N LEU A 355 32.60 -17.19 9.77
CA LEU A 355 32.33 -16.81 11.15
C LEU A 355 32.44 -15.29 11.23
N GLN A 356 31.40 -14.63 11.70
CA GLN A 356 31.33 -13.18 11.78
C GLN A 356 30.75 -12.75 13.12
N ALA A 357 31.40 -11.79 13.77
CA ALA A 357 30.88 -11.15 14.98
C ALA A 357 31.01 -9.64 14.83
N GLY A 358 29.96 -8.90 15.16
CA GLY A 358 29.98 -7.46 14.90
C GLY A 358 28.87 -6.66 15.57
N LEU A 359 28.97 -5.36 15.32
CA LEU A 359 28.02 -4.33 15.71
C LEU A 359 27.46 -3.67 14.45
N ASN A 360 26.15 -3.42 14.46
CA ASN A 360 25.49 -2.61 13.44
C ASN A 360 24.68 -1.51 14.14
N SER A 361 24.92 -0.24 13.80
CA SER A 361 24.16 0.90 14.30
C SER A 361 23.48 1.63 13.15
N SER A 362 22.15 1.63 13.16
CA SER A 362 21.31 2.18 12.09
C SER A 362 20.46 3.34 12.60
N LEU A 363 20.56 4.49 11.94
CA LEU A 363 19.60 5.57 12.05
C LEU A 363 18.60 5.49 10.89
N ILE A 364 17.32 5.32 11.21
CA ILE A 364 16.22 5.18 10.27
C ILE A 364 15.37 6.45 10.33
N TYR A 365 15.05 7.03 9.17
CA TYR A 365 14.24 8.24 9.04
C TYR A 365 13.06 8.03 8.09
N GLN A 366 11.84 8.13 8.60
CA GLN A 366 10.61 8.00 7.84
C GLN A 366 10.23 9.34 7.19
N ILE A 367 10.67 9.57 5.95
CA ILE A 367 10.39 10.81 5.21
C ILE A 367 8.88 10.94 4.93
N GLN A 368 8.27 9.86 4.43
CA GLN A 368 6.83 9.76 4.13
C GLN A 368 6.34 8.35 4.48
N ARG A 369 5.03 8.11 4.40
CA ARG A 369 4.44 6.79 4.69
C ARG A 369 5.05 5.66 3.85
N ASN A 370 5.38 5.96 2.59
CA ASN A 370 5.93 5.04 1.61
C ASN A 370 7.43 5.25 1.35
N LYS A 371 8.10 6.15 2.09
CA LYS A 371 9.52 6.50 1.88
C LYS A 371 10.29 6.49 3.18
N THR A 372 11.35 5.70 3.23
CA THR A 372 12.25 5.61 4.37
C THR A 372 13.69 5.74 3.88
N ALA A 373 14.51 6.47 4.62
CA ALA A 373 15.94 6.52 4.42
C ALA A 373 16.62 5.97 5.67
N SER A 374 17.76 5.33 5.52
CA SER A 374 18.56 4.89 6.66
C SER A 374 20.04 5.03 6.38
N ILE A 375 20.78 5.31 7.45
CA ILE A 375 22.23 5.33 7.49
C ILE A 375 22.63 4.29 8.54
N SER A 376 23.41 3.30 8.13
CA SER A 376 23.87 2.23 9.01
C SER A 376 25.38 2.17 9.01
N TYR A 377 25.96 1.95 10.18
CA TYR A 377 27.38 1.69 10.36
C TYR A 377 27.56 0.26 10.85
N GLU A 378 28.33 -0.53 10.11
CA GLU A 378 28.72 -1.88 10.50
C GLU A 378 30.21 -1.92 10.84
N TYR A 379 30.52 -2.57 11.95
CA TYR A 379 31.86 -3.01 12.29
C TYR A 379 31.81 -4.51 12.62
N SER A 380 32.57 -5.34 11.90
CA SER A 380 32.58 -6.78 12.10
C SER A 380 33.96 -7.40 11.95
N PHE A 381 34.24 -8.35 12.83
CA PHE A 381 35.35 -9.31 12.72
C PHE A 381 34.87 -10.49 11.90
N ASN A 382 35.66 -10.91 10.92
CA ASN A 382 35.31 -11.97 10.00
C ASN A 382 36.45 -12.98 9.93
N GLU A 383 36.11 -14.26 10.00
CA GLU A 383 36.98 -15.38 9.72
C GLU A 383 36.35 -16.17 8.57
N GLU A 384 37.05 -16.20 7.43
CA GLU A 384 36.63 -16.90 6.22
C GLU A 384 37.55 -18.08 5.93
N LEU A 385 36.94 -19.27 5.86
CA LEU A 385 37.57 -20.55 5.56
C LEU A 385 37.08 -21.05 4.20
N SER A 386 37.98 -21.49 3.33
CA SER A 386 37.58 -22.13 2.07
C SER A 386 37.05 -23.55 2.35
N ARG A 387 35.86 -23.90 1.82
CA ARG A 387 35.24 -25.21 2.11
C ARG A 387 35.74 -26.36 1.24
N GLU A 388 36.24 -26.10 0.04
CA GLU A 388 36.74 -27.16 -0.83
C GLU A 388 38.27 -27.26 -0.78
N GLN A 389 38.75 -28.35 -0.18
CA GLN A 389 40.15 -28.76 -0.15
C GLN A 389 40.49 -29.40 -1.52
N GLY A 390 41.06 -28.62 -2.43
CA GLY A 390 41.44 -29.08 -3.78
C GLY A 390 41.64 -27.93 -4.78
N VAL A 391 40.95 -26.81 -4.58
CA VAL A 391 41.22 -25.56 -5.30
C VAL A 391 42.24 -24.76 -4.52
N ARG A 392 43.40 -24.44 -5.12
CA ARG A 392 44.27 -23.35 -4.64
C ARG A 392 43.58 -22.02 -4.88
N LEU A 393 42.56 -21.71 -4.08
CA LEU A 393 42.03 -20.35 -4.00
C LEU A 393 43.17 -19.47 -3.45
N PRO A 394 43.39 -18.22 -3.94
CA PRO A 394 44.56 -17.40 -3.60
C PRO A 394 44.72 -17.01 -2.11
N SER A 395 43.99 -17.62 -1.18
CA SER A 395 44.04 -17.39 0.27
C SER A 395 43.08 -18.34 0.98
N SER A 396 43.60 -19.41 1.56
CA SER A 396 42.84 -20.52 2.17
C SER A 396 42.24 -20.19 3.55
N PHE A 397 42.69 -19.10 4.16
CA PHE A 397 42.23 -18.60 5.46
C PHE A 397 42.37 -17.08 5.48
N ARG A 398 41.32 -16.34 5.85
CA ARG A 398 41.41 -14.89 6.04
C ARG A 398 40.66 -14.45 7.29
N ASN A 399 41.40 -13.84 8.20
CA ASN A 399 40.83 -13.00 9.24
C ASN A 399 40.86 -11.56 8.74
N TYR A 400 39.72 -10.88 8.80
CA TYR A 400 39.62 -9.49 8.38
C TYR A 400 38.47 -8.75 9.03
N ASN A 401 38.66 -7.45 9.18
CA ASN A 401 37.68 -6.53 9.70
C ASN A 401 36.99 -5.80 8.56
N ILE A 402 35.67 -5.71 8.67
CA ILE A 402 34.85 -4.83 7.84
C ILE A 402 34.41 -3.67 8.73
N SER A 403 34.68 -2.45 8.27
CA SER A 403 34.06 -1.22 8.77
C SER A 403 33.39 -0.54 7.59
N SER A 404 32.07 -0.44 7.56
CA SER A 404 31.37 0.20 6.44
C SER A 404 30.16 1.03 6.84
N PHE A 405 29.94 2.11 6.09
CA PHE A 405 28.68 2.86 6.12
C PHE A 405 27.81 2.43 4.95
N THR A 406 26.55 2.11 5.26
CA THR A 406 25.52 1.86 4.27
C THR A 406 24.47 2.96 4.33
N ILE A 407 24.28 3.69 3.23
CA ILE A 407 23.17 4.61 3.04
C ILE A 407 22.16 3.93 2.13
N SER A 408 20.92 3.82 2.58
CA SER A 408 19.86 3.16 1.82
C SER A 408 18.56 3.95 1.78
N GLY A 409 17.88 3.87 0.64
CA GLY A 409 16.52 4.34 0.46
C GLY A 409 15.56 3.15 0.37
N TYR A 410 14.32 3.37 0.77
CA TYR A 410 13.24 2.42 0.67
C TYR A 410 11.98 3.13 0.20
N TYR A 411 11.44 2.73 -0.94
CA TYR A 411 10.17 3.18 -1.47
C TYR A 411 9.23 1.99 -1.64
N ASN A 412 8.04 2.07 -1.05
CA ASN A 412 7.03 1.02 -1.18
C ASN A 412 5.62 1.61 -1.36
N GLU A 413 5.05 1.35 -2.52
CA GLU A 413 3.67 1.69 -2.86
C GLU A 413 2.91 0.39 -3.17
N GLY A 414 1.82 0.12 -2.42
CA GLY A 414 0.82 -0.87 -2.82
C GLY A 414 0.95 -2.30 -2.27
N PHE A 415 1.25 -2.50 -0.99
CA PHE A 415 1.34 -3.84 -0.39
C PHE A 415 0.35 -4.17 0.73
N SER A 416 -0.80 -3.49 0.79
CA SER A 416 -1.81 -3.80 1.81
C SER A 416 -3.04 -4.54 1.28
N ARG A 417 -3.48 -4.31 0.03
CA ARG A 417 -4.73 -4.89 -0.49
C ARG A 417 -4.81 -5.15 -2.02
N GLU A 418 -4.05 -4.45 -2.85
CA GLU A 418 -4.04 -4.64 -4.31
C GLU A 418 -2.62 -4.91 -4.81
N PRO A 419 -2.40 -5.85 -5.76
CA PRO A 419 -1.09 -6.14 -6.33
C PRO A 419 -0.70 -5.08 -7.38
N ARG A 420 -0.76 -3.80 -6.99
CA ARG A 420 -0.43 -2.65 -7.82
C ARG A 420 0.58 -1.79 -7.09
N GLY A 421 1.77 -1.67 -7.67
CA GLY A 421 2.69 -0.60 -7.29
C GLY A 421 4.14 -0.96 -7.47
N TRP A 422 4.98 -0.30 -6.68
CA TRP A 422 6.43 -0.28 -6.81
C TRP A 422 7.10 -0.57 -5.47
N PHE A 423 8.20 -1.31 -5.56
CA PHE A 423 9.17 -1.49 -4.49
C PHE A 423 10.53 -1.08 -5.03
N ILE A 424 11.22 -0.13 -4.39
CA ILE A 424 12.53 0.35 -4.83
C ILE A 424 13.44 0.46 -3.61
N GLN A 425 14.59 -0.21 -3.65
CA GLN A 425 15.55 -0.23 -2.55
C GLN A 425 16.98 0.00 -3.09
N PRO A 426 17.39 1.26 -3.33
CA PRO A 426 18.77 1.59 -3.60
C PRO A 426 19.59 1.57 -2.30
N SER A 427 20.85 1.14 -2.37
CA SER A 427 21.81 1.33 -1.30
C SER A 427 23.22 1.51 -1.82
N ILE A 428 24.00 2.34 -1.12
CA ILE A 428 25.42 2.51 -1.34
C ILE A 428 26.14 2.13 -0.04
N GLU A 429 27.16 1.30 -0.17
CA GLU A 429 28.02 0.89 0.94
C GLU A 429 29.45 1.37 0.68
N ILE A 430 30.03 2.04 1.66
CA ILE A 430 31.36 2.63 1.62
C ILE A 430 32.14 2.08 2.80
N SER A 431 33.21 1.32 2.53
CA SER A 431 34.04 0.72 3.58
C SER A 431 35.27 1.57 3.94
N SER A 432 35.94 1.19 5.02
CA SER A 432 37.18 1.79 5.53
C SER A 432 37.07 3.26 5.97
N THR A 433 35.89 3.68 6.43
CA THR A 433 35.66 5.09 6.81
C THR A 433 36.42 5.53 8.07
N PHE A 434 36.67 4.61 9.01
CA PHE A 434 37.41 4.90 10.25
C PHE A 434 38.81 4.26 10.31
N GLY A 435 39.34 3.76 9.18
CA GLY A 435 40.71 3.22 9.11
C GLY A 435 40.92 1.83 9.71
N GLU A 436 39.91 1.25 10.35
CA GLU A 436 39.98 -0.08 11.00
C GLU A 436 39.60 -1.26 10.08
N ALA A 437 39.32 -1.02 8.79
CA ALA A 437 38.98 -2.06 7.83
C ALA A 437 40.21 -2.54 7.05
N ASP A 438 40.33 -3.84 6.86
CA ASP A 438 41.39 -4.44 6.04
C ASP A 438 41.12 -4.31 4.55
N PHE A 439 39.84 -4.22 4.16
CA PHE A 439 39.42 -4.08 2.77
C PHE A 439 38.75 -2.74 2.52
N ARG A 440 39.25 -2.02 1.51
CA ARG A 440 38.61 -0.81 0.97
C ARG A 440 37.88 -1.12 -0.32
N PHE A 441 36.57 -0.96 -0.29
CA PHE A 441 35.64 -1.18 -1.38
C PHE A 441 34.44 -0.23 -1.30
N GLN A 442 33.78 -0.01 -2.43
CA GLN A 442 32.52 0.71 -2.51
C GLN A 442 31.53 -0.08 -3.37
N LYS A 443 30.32 -0.24 -2.87
CA LYS A 443 29.26 -1.05 -3.47
C LYS A 443 28.00 -0.21 -3.70
N LEU A 444 27.35 -0.46 -4.83
CA LEU A 444 26.02 0.05 -5.14
C LEU A 444 25.09 -1.13 -5.39
N ASN A 445 23.94 -1.14 -4.73
CA ASN A 445 22.87 -2.12 -4.94
C ASN A 445 21.55 -1.43 -5.30
N LEU A 446 20.76 -2.11 -6.11
CA LEU A 446 19.43 -1.68 -6.52
C LEU A 446 18.49 -2.89 -6.67
N ASP A 447 17.42 -2.94 -5.88
CA ASP A 447 16.29 -3.87 -6.08
C ASP A 447 15.04 -3.07 -6.45
N VAL A 448 14.48 -3.34 -7.62
CA VAL A 448 13.26 -2.72 -8.13
C VAL A 448 12.25 -3.81 -8.45
N ARG A 449 11.04 -3.70 -7.91
CA ARG A 449 9.92 -4.61 -8.21
C ARG A 449 8.70 -3.82 -8.62
N ARG A 450 7.99 -4.31 -9.63
CA ARG A 450 6.80 -3.68 -10.21
C ARG A 450 5.71 -4.71 -10.41
N PHE A 451 4.57 -4.48 -9.75
CA PHE A 451 3.38 -5.32 -9.87
C PHE A 451 2.31 -4.55 -10.64
N THR A 452 1.96 -5.01 -11.83
CA THR A 452 0.98 -4.37 -12.71
C THR A 452 -0.19 -5.31 -12.93
N PRO A 453 -1.40 -5.00 -12.42
CA PRO A 453 -2.59 -5.80 -12.72
C PRO A 453 -2.90 -5.66 -14.22
N LEU A 454 -2.95 -6.79 -14.93
CA LEU A 454 -3.39 -6.86 -16.33
C LEU A 454 -4.90 -7.10 -16.42
N SER A 455 -5.47 -7.76 -15.41
CA SER A 455 -6.90 -8.03 -15.24
C SER A 455 -7.24 -8.09 -13.74
N ASN A 456 -8.49 -8.37 -13.39
CA ASN A 456 -8.91 -8.57 -11.99
C ASN A 456 -8.31 -9.84 -11.35
N THR A 457 -7.76 -10.75 -12.14
CA THR A 457 -7.22 -12.05 -11.69
C THR A 457 -5.74 -12.26 -12.05
N THR A 458 -5.18 -11.41 -12.90
CA THR A 458 -3.82 -11.57 -13.45
C THR A 458 -2.96 -10.35 -13.16
N THR A 459 -1.78 -10.56 -12.58
CA THR A 459 -0.79 -9.52 -12.32
C THR A 459 0.54 -9.89 -12.96
N LEU A 460 1.10 -8.95 -13.72
CA LEU A 460 2.47 -9.02 -14.22
C LEU A 460 3.45 -8.54 -13.13
N ALA A 461 4.42 -9.37 -12.75
CA ALA A 461 5.34 -9.09 -11.65
C ALA A 461 6.79 -9.04 -12.14
N LYS A 462 7.33 -7.84 -12.30
CA LYS A 462 8.70 -7.63 -12.78
C LYS A 462 9.65 -7.34 -11.63
N ARG A 463 10.86 -7.88 -11.64
CA ARG A 463 11.93 -7.58 -10.68
C ARG A 463 13.26 -7.38 -11.40
N VAL A 464 13.94 -6.29 -11.08
CA VAL A 464 15.34 -6.03 -11.43
C VAL A 464 16.13 -6.03 -10.12
N ASN A 465 17.16 -6.85 -10.03
CA ASN A 465 18.10 -6.82 -8.91
C ASN A 465 19.52 -6.73 -9.44
N SER A 466 20.23 -5.69 -9.03
CA SER A 466 21.57 -5.35 -9.53
C SER A 466 22.48 -4.93 -8.38
N GLY A 467 23.75 -5.30 -8.48
CA GLY A 467 24.81 -4.93 -7.54
C GLY A 467 26.14 -4.76 -8.26
N ILE A 468 26.93 -3.76 -7.88
CA ILE A 468 28.26 -3.52 -8.45
C ILE A 468 29.26 -3.04 -7.37
N ILE A 469 30.46 -3.59 -7.40
CA ILE A 469 31.65 -3.14 -6.65
C ILE A 469 32.46 -2.25 -7.60
N PHE A 470 32.14 -0.97 -7.61
CA PHE A 470 32.73 0.00 -8.55
C PHE A 470 34.11 0.50 -8.11
N TYR A 471 34.46 0.31 -6.83
CA TYR A 471 35.81 0.58 -6.30
C TYR A 471 36.26 -0.56 -5.39
N SER A 472 37.54 -0.96 -5.51
CA SER A 472 38.22 -1.89 -4.59
C SER A 472 39.73 -1.63 -4.65
N GLN A 473 40.38 -1.48 -3.50
CA GLN A 473 41.85 -1.34 -3.42
C GLN A 473 42.57 -2.68 -3.57
N ALA A 474 41.95 -3.77 -3.09
CA ALA A 474 42.51 -5.12 -3.21
C ALA A 474 42.08 -5.78 -4.53
N GLY A 475 43.02 -6.51 -5.16
CA GLY A 475 42.74 -7.32 -6.34
C GLY A 475 41.88 -8.56 -6.06
N ASN A 476 41.93 -9.08 -4.82
CA ASN A 476 41.14 -10.23 -4.39
C ASN A 476 40.31 -9.89 -3.13
N LEU A 477 39.00 -9.80 -3.30
CA LEU A 477 38.04 -9.52 -2.24
C LEU A 477 37.54 -10.83 -1.59
N PRO A 478 37.29 -10.85 -0.26
CA PRO A 478 36.64 -11.95 0.43
C PRO A 478 35.31 -12.37 -0.21
N GLY A 479 34.91 -13.63 0.01
CA GLY A 479 33.65 -14.19 -0.48
C GLY A 479 32.44 -13.35 -0.07
N ASN A 480 32.29 -13.05 1.21
CA ASN A 480 31.13 -12.31 1.74
C ASN A 480 30.94 -10.89 1.15
N ILE A 481 31.99 -10.26 0.60
CA ILE A 481 31.94 -8.94 -0.05
C ILE A 481 31.55 -9.07 -1.53
N ARG A 482 31.77 -10.22 -2.18
CA ARG A 482 31.44 -10.46 -3.59
C ARG A 482 29.95 -10.72 -3.80
N TYR A 483 29.51 -10.65 -5.06
CA TYR A 483 28.15 -10.98 -5.43
C TYR A 483 28.05 -12.41 -5.95
N PHE A 484 27.04 -13.13 -5.47
CA PHE A 484 26.68 -14.47 -5.92
C PHE A 484 25.22 -14.47 -6.37
N THR A 485 24.92 -15.27 -7.40
CA THR A 485 23.56 -15.44 -7.92
C THR A 485 23.21 -16.92 -8.08
N GLY A 486 21.92 -17.22 -8.20
CA GLY A 486 21.37 -18.59 -8.16
C GLY A 486 20.61 -18.86 -6.86
N GLY A 487 19.59 -19.72 -6.95
CA GLY A 487 18.65 -20.02 -5.87
C GLY A 487 17.34 -19.24 -5.93
N THR A 488 16.51 -19.46 -4.92
CA THR A 488 15.10 -19.08 -4.82
C THR A 488 14.92 -17.56 -4.78
N ASN A 489 15.88 -16.84 -4.18
CA ASN A 489 15.82 -15.39 -3.99
C ASN A 489 16.45 -14.57 -5.12
N SER A 490 17.10 -15.22 -6.10
CA SER A 490 17.72 -14.56 -7.26
C SER A 490 17.19 -15.15 -8.57
N VAL A 491 17.89 -16.14 -9.14
CA VAL A 491 17.56 -16.83 -10.39
C VAL A 491 17.16 -18.27 -10.09
N ARG A 492 15.84 -18.52 -10.08
CA ARG A 492 15.27 -19.85 -9.87
C ARG A 492 15.68 -20.80 -11.00
N GLY A 493 15.84 -22.08 -10.68
CA GLY A 493 16.34 -23.10 -11.61
C GLY A 493 17.85 -23.37 -11.45
N TRP A 494 18.60 -22.42 -10.89
CA TRP A 494 19.98 -22.63 -10.45
C TRP A 494 20.04 -22.98 -8.96
N ASN A 495 21.03 -23.79 -8.60
CA ASN A 495 21.37 -24.02 -7.20
C ASN A 495 21.86 -22.71 -6.55
N ARG A 496 21.82 -22.69 -5.21
CA ARG A 496 22.17 -21.51 -4.42
C ARG A 496 23.61 -21.07 -4.74
N GLN A 497 23.77 -19.80 -5.13
CA GLN A 497 25.07 -19.17 -5.41
C GLN A 497 25.92 -19.80 -6.52
N THR A 498 25.37 -20.69 -7.34
CA THR A 498 26.16 -21.39 -8.39
C THR A 498 26.26 -20.63 -9.71
N LEU A 499 25.44 -19.59 -9.91
CA LEU A 499 25.45 -18.82 -11.16
C LEU A 499 26.45 -17.67 -11.07
N GLY A 500 27.46 -17.69 -11.96
CA GLY A 500 28.51 -16.68 -12.06
C GLY A 500 29.90 -17.27 -12.28
N PRO A 501 30.96 -16.47 -12.07
CA PRO A 501 32.33 -16.94 -12.16
C PRO A 501 32.60 -18.10 -11.21
N SER A 502 33.26 -19.13 -11.73
CA SER A 502 33.65 -20.33 -10.98
C SER A 502 35.04 -20.80 -11.40
N LEU A 503 35.69 -21.57 -10.53
CA LEU A 503 36.96 -22.23 -10.81
C LEU A 503 36.76 -23.74 -10.81
N PRO A 504 37.42 -24.50 -11.71
CA PRO A 504 37.39 -25.95 -11.66
C PRO A 504 38.13 -26.45 -10.41
N ALA A 505 37.51 -27.40 -9.71
CA ALA A 505 38.13 -28.18 -8.65
C ALA A 505 38.54 -29.55 -9.17
N PHE A 506 39.67 -30.02 -8.66
CA PHE A 506 40.24 -31.32 -8.99
C PHE A 506 40.50 -32.10 -7.70
N ASP A 507 40.39 -33.42 -7.76
CA ASP A 507 40.75 -34.31 -6.65
C ASP A 507 42.28 -34.41 -6.49
N GLU A 508 42.75 -35.13 -5.47
CA GLU A 508 44.18 -35.37 -5.23
C GLU A 508 44.89 -36.08 -6.41
N ASN A 509 44.13 -36.77 -7.26
CA ASN A 509 44.61 -37.48 -8.44
C ASN A 509 44.54 -36.62 -9.72
N GLY A 510 44.10 -35.37 -9.63
CA GLY A 510 43.96 -34.45 -10.77
C GLY A 510 42.70 -34.66 -11.63
N ASN A 511 41.75 -35.47 -11.19
CA ASN A 511 40.46 -35.62 -11.88
C ASN A 511 39.54 -34.46 -11.55
N PHE A 512 38.83 -33.96 -12.56
CA PHE A 512 37.84 -32.91 -12.37
C PHE A 512 36.69 -33.38 -11.47
N LEU A 513 36.36 -32.57 -10.46
CA LEU A 513 35.26 -32.81 -9.52
C LEU A 513 34.03 -32.00 -9.91
N ASN A 514 34.15 -30.68 -9.82
CA ASN A 514 33.05 -29.74 -9.98
C ASN A 514 33.60 -28.31 -10.21
N TYR A 515 32.68 -27.38 -10.47
CA TYR A 515 32.99 -25.95 -10.50
C TYR A 515 32.63 -25.30 -9.16
N VAL A 516 33.59 -24.60 -8.55
CA VAL A 516 33.42 -23.86 -7.30
C VAL A 516 33.08 -22.41 -7.61
N PRO A 517 31.91 -21.90 -7.19
CA PRO A 517 31.54 -20.52 -7.44
C PRO A 517 32.43 -19.58 -6.63
N ILE A 518 33.10 -18.64 -7.30
CA ILE A 518 33.93 -17.61 -6.66
C ILE A 518 33.23 -16.25 -6.61
N GLY A 519 32.07 -16.11 -7.25
CA GLY A 519 31.32 -14.85 -7.26
C GLY A 519 32.01 -13.76 -8.08
N GLY A 520 31.31 -12.64 -8.24
CA GLY A 520 31.71 -11.55 -9.12
C GLY A 520 31.77 -10.19 -8.43
N ARG A 521 32.37 -9.21 -9.14
CA ARG A 521 32.33 -7.79 -8.75
C ARG A 521 31.02 -7.12 -9.11
N SER A 522 30.20 -7.74 -9.96
CA SER A 522 28.86 -7.28 -10.28
C SER A 522 27.91 -8.46 -10.42
N ALA A 523 26.64 -8.19 -10.20
CA ALA A 523 25.55 -9.10 -10.46
C ALA A 523 24.38 -8.32 -11.04
N PHE A 524 23.69 -8.90 -12.01
CA PHE A 524 22.48 -8.37 -12.59
C PHE A 524 21.51 -9.51 -12.83
N SER A 525 20.27 -9.36 -12.38
CA SER A 525 19.19 -10.32 -12.62
C SER A 525 17.89 -9.58 -12.93
N PHE A 526 17.12 -10.18 -13.84
CA PHE A 526 15.82 -9.66 -14.28
C PHE A 526 14.83 -10.81 -14.35
N ASN A 527 13.70 -10.66 -13.67
CA ASN A 527 12.60 -11.62 -13.61
C ASN A 527 11.29 -10.93 -14.06
N VAL A 528 10.43 -11.66 -14.76
CA VAL A 528 9.11 -11.21 -15.26
C VAL A 528 8.03 -12.21 -14.92
#